data_AF-A0A4P5Y1I3-F1
#
_entry.id   AF-A0A4P5Y1I3-F1
#
_cell.length_a   1.000
_cell.length_b   1.000
_cell.length_c   1.000
_cell.angle_alpha   90.00
_cell.angle_beta   90.00
_cell.angle_gamma   90.00
#
_symmetry.space_group_name_H-M   'P 1'
#
loop_
_entity.id
_entity.type
_entity.pdbx_description
1 polymer ?
#
loop_
_entity_poly.entity_id
_entity_poly.type
_entity_poly.pdbx_seq_one_letter_code
_entity_poly.pdbx_strand_id
1 'polypeptide(L)'
;MDEKHQEQLSRDVIETIRSAAMKLTGVKRRKLFAEIAIKYCHGNPRGTEKKFGFSRAAVETGLGEQRSGLRCVDAFDWRGRKKSEDKSPRLVEEIRQLVEPTAQADPKFQTTLAYTRITADKVRAQLLQIDGVRQDVPCRQTIGTVLNRLGYRLRSVLKTKPQKKGSPPFLLEGDYRLWYERSGVGVRFRTQAKDGGHEQRQQLTAATVGVVG
;
A
#
# COMPACT_ATOMS: atom_id res chain seq x y z
N MET A 1 43.28 35.34 -39.35
CA MET A 1 42.22 35.32 -40.36
C MET A 1 41.75 33.88 -40.44
N ASP A 2 40.64 33.53 -39.80
CA ASP A 2 40.14 32.14 -39.81
C ASP A 2 38.95 32.06 -40.75
N GLU A 3 39.22 31.55 -41.96
CA GLU A 3 38.19 31.21 -42.95
C GLU A 3 37.30 30.10 -42.41
N LYS A 4 36.14 30.48 -41.87
CA LYS A 4 35.08 29.55 -41.50
C LYS A 4 34.43 29.00 -42.76
N HIS A 5 35.04 27.99 -43.36
CA HIS A 5 34.36 27.11 -44.31
C HIS A 5 33.25 26.37 -43.55
N GLN A 6 32.06 26.96 -43.53
CA GLN A 6 30.85 26.24 -43.12
C GLN A 6 30.54 25.21 -44.20
N GLU A 7 30.95 23.98 -43.98
CA GLU A 7 30.51 22.86 -44.81
C GLU A 7 28.97 22.79 -44.75
N GLN A 8 28.35 23.11 -45.89
CA GLN A 8 26.91 23.10 -46.05
C GLN A 8 26.46 21.64 -46.07
N LEU A 9 25.87 21.21 -44.94
CA LEU A 9 25.28 19.89 -44.84
C LEU A 9 24.01 19.83 -45.70
N SER A 10 23.88 18.78 -46.51
CA SER A 10 22.64 18.50 -47.24
C SER A 10 21.45 18.38 -46.28
N ARG A 11 20.27 18.81 -46.73
CA ARG A 11 19.04 18.74 -45.93
C ARG A 11 18.71 17.31 -45.51
N ASP A 12 18.90 16.35 -46.41
CA ASP A 12 18.63 14.92 -46.15
C ASP A 12 19.47 14.38 -44.99
N VAL A 13 20.73 14.83 -44.88
CA VAL A 13 21.62 14.45 -43.79
C VAL A 13 21.13 15.04 -42.47
N ILE A 14 20.71 16.32 -42.47
CA ILE A 14 20.16 16.97 -41.29
C ILE A 14 18.89 16.26 -40.81
N GLU A 15 18.00 15.88 -41.73
CA GLU A 15 16.77 15.14 -41.42
C GLU A 15 17.05 13.73 -40.88
N THR A 16 18.00 13.02 -41.50
CA THR A 16 18.44 11.70 -41.02
C THR A 16 19.00 11.78 -39.60
N ILE A 17 19.84 12.77 -39.33
CA ILE A 17 20.41 13.02 -38.00
C ILE A 17 19.32 13.35 -36.98
N ARG A 18 18.34 14.19 -37.34
CA ARG A 18 17.20 14.51 -36.47
C ARG A 18 16.37 13.27 -36.16
N SER A 19 16.10 12.44 -37.17
CA SER A 19 15.39 11.17 -37.01
C SER A 19 16.13 10.21 -36.08
N ALA A 20 17.44 10.07 -36.23
CA ALA A 20 18.28 9.27 -35.34
C ALA A 20 18.24 9.80 -33.89
N ALA A 21 18.33 11.12 -33.70
CA ALA A 21 18.25 11.74 -32.38
C ALA A 21 16.92 11.49 -31.68
N MET A 22 15.80 11.50 -32.41
CA MET A 22 14.47 11.22 -31.85
C MET A 22 14.37 9.79 -31.30
N LYS A 23 15.06 8.82 -31.91
CA LYS A 23 15.08 7.42 -31.46
C LYS A 23 15.90 7.19 -30.19
N LEU A 24 16.86 8.06 -29.88
CA LEU A 24 17.65 7.98 -28.65
C LEU A 24 16.94 8.66 -27.49
N THR A 25 17.23 8.30 -26.23
CA THR A 25 16.69 8.99 -25.04
C THR A 25 17.77 9.25 -24.00
N GLY A 26 17.50 10.22 -23.12
CA GLY A 26 18.37 10.56 -21.98
C GLY A 26 19.82 10.84 -22.37
N VAL A 27 20.74 10.16 -21.67
CA VAL A 27 22.20 10.35 -21.79
C VAL A 27 22.71 10.03 -23.20
N LYS A 28 22.18 8.99 -23.85
CA LYS A 28 22.59 8.60 -25.22
C LYS A 28 22.29 9.71 -26.22
N ARG A 29 21.12 10.35 -26.07
CA ARG A 29 20.72 11.50 -26.91
C ARG A 29 21.64 12.71 -26.68
N ARG A 30 21.95 13.03 -25.43
CA ARG A 30 22.88 14.13 -25.09
C ARG A 30 24.29 13.90 -25.62
N LYS A 31 24.80 12.67 -25.54
CA LYS A 31 26.09 12.29 -26.11
C LYS A 31 26.12 12.52 -27.62
N LEU A 32 25.09 12.06 -28.34
CA LEU A 32 24.97 12.31 -29.78
C LEU A 32 24.94 13.82 -30.09
N PHE A 33 24.21 14.61 -29.31
CA PHE A 33 24.17 16.06 -29.46
C PHE A 33 25.54 16.72 -29.28
N ALA A 34 26.31 16.30 -28.27
CA ALA A 34 27.65 16.81 -28.04
C ALA A 34 28.60 16.46 -29.19
N GLU A 35 28.57 15.21 -29.66
CA GLU A 35 29.38 14.75 -30.80
C GLU A 35 29.07 15.55 -32.08
N ILE A 36 27.79 15.76 -32.39
CA ILE A 36 27.36 16.56 -33.55
C ILE A 36 27.74 18.02 -33.38
N ALA A 37 27.56 18.58 -32.18
CA ALA A 37 27.92 19.97 -31.90
C ALA A 37 29.41 20.21 -32.10
N ILE A 38 30.28 19.30 -31.63
CA ILE A 38 31.73 19.39 -31.83
C ILE A 38 32.08 19.28 -33.31
N LYS A 39 31.55 18.26 -34.01
CA LYS A 39 31.87 17.99 -35.42
C LYS A 39 31.42 19.10 -36.36
N TYR A 40 30.19 19.60 -36.22
CA TYR A 40 29.56 20.47 -37.22
C TYR A 40 29.28 21.89 -36.77
N CYS A 41 29.45 22.19 -35.47
CA CYS A 41 29.13 23.49 -34.88
C CYS A 41 30.24 24.00 -33.94
N HIS A 42 31.44 23.40 -33.96
CA HIS A 42 32.59 23.78 -33.12
C HIS A 42 32.26 23.81 -31.62
N GLY A 43 31.37 22.93 -31.16
CA GLY A 43 30.89 22.88 -29.79
C GLY A 43 29.98 24.06 -29.40
N ASN A 44 29.46 24.84 -30.36
CA ASN A 44 28.56 25.96 -30.09
C ASN A 44 27.10 25.48 -29.93
N PRO A 45 26.50 25.61 -28.74
CA PRO A 45 25.12 25.18 -28.51
C PRO A 45 24.09 25.97 -29.34
N ARG A 46 24.27 27.28 -29.50
CA ARG A 46 23.36 28.13 -30.29
C ARG A 46 23.43 27.80 -31.78
N GLY A 47 24.62 27.50 -32.29
CA GLY A 47 24.80 27.06 -33.68
C GLY A 47 24.13 25.71 -33.94
N THR A 48 24.23 24.81 -32.97
CA THR A 48 23.62 23.46 -33.03
C THR A 48 22.09 23.52 -33.03
N GLU A 49 21.51 24.38 -32.18
CA GLU A 49 20.08 24.65 -32.17
C GLU A 49 19.61 25.21 -33.53
N LYS A 50 20.29 26.22 -34.07
CA LYS A 50 19.90 26.84 -35.35
C LYS A 50 19.97 25.85 -36.53
N LYS A 51 20.99 24.98 -36.56
CA LYS A 51 21.21 24.04 -37.68
C LYS A 51 20.37 22.76 -37.55
N PHE A 52 20.33 22.16 -36.36
CA PHE A 52 19.71 20.84 -36.14
C PHE A 52 18.41 20.89 -35.32
N GLY A 53 18.05 22.01 -34.70
CA GLY A 53 16.85 22.11 -33.84
C GLY A 53 17.02 21.40 -32.49
N PHE A 54 18.25 21.13 -32.06
CA PHE A 54 18.50 20.47 -30.78
C PHE A 54 18.39 21.46 -29.63
N SER A 55 17.85 21.01 -28.49
CA SER A 55 17.76 21.83 -27.29
C SER A 55 19.13 22.27 -26.83
N ARG A 56 19.31 23.59 -26.70
CA ARG A 56 20.55 24.21 -26.23
C ARG A 56 21.04 23.64 -24.89
N ALA A 57 20.14 23.50 -23.91
CA ALA A 57 20.48 22.98 -22.59
C ALA A 57 20.96 21.52 -22.63
N ALA A 58 20.38 20.69 -23.51
CA ALA A 58 20.79 19.30 -23.70
C ALA A 58 22.18 19.21 -24.36
N VAL A 59 22.48 20.10 -25.31
CA VAL A 59 23.80 20.21 -25.94
C VAL A 59 24.84 20.69 -24.94
N GLU A 60 24.57 21.75 -24.17
CA GLU A 60 25.46 22.27 -23.12
C GLU A 60 25.78 21.19 -22.07
N THR A 61 24.77 20.46 -21.62
CA THR A 61 24.94 19.35 -20.69
C THR A 61 25.81 18.25 -21.30
N GLY A 62 25.52 17.82 -22.53
CA GLY A 62 26.28 16.78 -23.22
C GLY A 62 27.75 17.17 -23.45
N LEU A 63 28.03 18.43 -23.81
CA LEU A 63 29.38 18.95 -23.97
C LEU A 63 30.14 18.96 -22.63
N GLY A 64 29.46 19.35 -21.55
CA GLY A 64 30.01 19.28 -20.19
C GLY A 64 30.31 17.85 -19.74
N GLU A 65 29.39 16.92 -20.00
CA GLU A 65 29.56 15.48 -19.73
C GLU A 65 30.76 14.91 -20.50
N GLN A 66 30.90 15.24 -21.79
CA GLN A 66 32.01 14.80 -22.62
C GLN A 66 33.36 15.39 -22.18
N ARG A 67 33.38 16.67 -21.80
CA ARG A 67 34.61 17.36 -21.35
C ARG A 67 35.10 16.83 -20.00
N SER A 68 34.18 16.54 -19.08
CA SER A 68 34.52 16.09 -17.72
C SER A 68 34.67 14.57 -17.61
N GLY A 69 34.15 13.80 -18.57
CA GLY A 69 34.04 12.35 -18.48
C GLY A 69 32.98 11.88 -17.47
N LEU A 70 32.24 12.80 -16.85
CA LEU A 70 31.24 12.51 -15.83
C LEU A 70 29.85 12.57 -16.43
N ARG A 71 28.98 11.63 -16.02
CA ARG A 71 27.57 11.61 -16.41
C ARG A 71 26.76 12.49 -15.47
N CYS A 72 26.03 13.46 -16.00
CA CYS A 72 25.07 14.24 -15.23
C CYS A 72 23.85 13.36 -14.92
N VAL A 73 23.58 13.18 -13.63
CA VAL A 73 22.40 12.47 -13.13
C VAL A 73 21.40 13.50 -12.64
N ASP A 74 20.15 13.35 -13.05
CA ASP A 74 19.07 14.20 -12.56
C ASP A 74 18.84 13.94 -11.05
N ALA A 75 18.89 14.99 -10.25
CA ALA A 75 18.67 14.92 -8.81
C ALA A 75 17.16 14.86 -8.47
N PHE A 76 16.44 13.86 -8.99
CA PHE A 76 15.00 13.72 -8.77
C PHE A 76 14.66 13.59 -7.28
N ASP A 77 15.46 12.84 -6.52
CA ASP A 77 15.26 12.61 -5.08
C ASP A 77 15.42 13.89 -4.24
N TRP A 78 16.11 14.88 -4.78
CA TRP A 78 16.34 16.15 -4.10
C TRP A 78 15.17 17.11 -4.28
N ARG A 79 14.39 16.92 -5.35
CA ARG A 79 13.20 17.71 -5.66
C ARG A 79 11.99 17.24 -4.83
N GLY A 80 10.99 18.11 -4.74
CA GLY A 80 9.71 17.80 -4.09
C GLY A 80 9.68 17.99 -2.58
N ARG A 81 8.51 17.73 -1.99
CA ARG A 81 8.26 17.88 -0.55
C ARG A 81 8.92 16.72 0.19
N LYS A 82 9.88 17.02 1.07
CA LYS A 82 10.50 16.03 1.99
C LYS A 82 9.45 15.41 2.90
N LYS A 83 9.68 14.15 3.29
CA LYS A 83 8.75 13.38 4.12
C LYS A 83 8.62 14.07 5.48
N SER A 84 7.44 13.97 6.09
CA SER A 84 7.22 14.53 7.43
C SER A 84 8.13 13.88 8.48
N GLU A 85 8.45 12.60 8.28
CA GLU A 85 9.37 11.84 9.13
C GLU A 85 10.78 12.44 9.14
N ASP A 86 11.27 12.90 7.98
CA ASP A 86 12.61 13.48 7.84
C ASP A 86 12.71 14.89 8.44
N LYS A 87 11.59 15.61 8.49
CA LYS A 87 11.54 17.00 9.00
C LYS A 87 11.51 17.09 10.51
N SER A 88 10.79 16.16 11.15
CA SER A 88 10.60 16.14 12.59
C SER A 88 10.79 14.71 13.09
N PRO A 89 12.02 14.32 13.48
CA PRO A 89 12.27 13.02 14.08
C PRO A 89 11.42 12.82 15.36
N ARG A 90 11.14 13.91 16.08
CA ARG A 90 10.29 13.90 17.27
C ARG A 90 8.86 13.46 16.95
N LEU A 91 8.29 13.90 15.83
CA LEU A 91 6.97 13.44 15.38
C LEU A 91 6.91 11.91 15.23
N VAL A 92 7.97 11.30 14.71
CA VAL A 92 8.05 9.83 14.52
C VAL A 92 8.09 9.13 15.88
N GLU A 93 8.85 9.68 16.82
CA GLU A 93 8.97 9.13 18.17
C GLU A 93 7.62 9.15 18.91
N GLU A 94 6.91 10.28 18.89
CA GLU A 94 5.56 10.37 19.48
C GLU A 94 4.58 9.41 18.81
N ILE A 95 4.65 9.25 17.47
CA ILE A 95 3.81 8.27 16.75
C ILE A 95 4.08 6.86 17.26
N ARG A 96 5.36 6.47 17.44
CA ARG A 96 5.71 5.15 17.96
C ARG A 96 5.16 4.97 19.37
N GLN A 97 5.37 5.95 20.26
CA GLN A 97 4.88 5.87 21.64
C GLN A 97 3.36 5.72 21.74
N LEU A 98 2.60 6.38 20.86
CA LEU A 98 1.14 6.26 20.82
C LEU A 98 0.67 4.92 20.23
N VAL A 99 1.40 4.39 19.25
CA VAL A 99 0.94 3.25 18.44
C VAL A 99 1.42 1.91 18.98
N GLU A 100 2.68 1.82 19.41
CA GLU A 100 3.35 0.60 19.84
C GLU A 100 2.58 -0.18 20.93
N PRO A 101 1.99 0.46 21.97
CA PRO A 101 1.22 -0.25 22.98
C PRO A 101 -0.03 -0.96 22.44
N THR A 102 -0.54 -0.50 21.29
CA THR A 102 -1.71 -1.08 20.63
C THR A 102 -1.36 -1.96 19.44
N ALA A 103 -0.08 -2.03 19.09
CA ALA A 103 0.45 -2.78 17.97
C ALA A 103 0.54 -4.26 18.33
N GLN A 104 0.12 -5.11 17.40
CA GLN A 104 0.22 -6.56 17.50
C GLN A 104 1.01 -7.07 16.31
N ALA A 105 2.00 -7.93 16.55
CA ALA A 105 2.73 -8.59 15.48
C ALA A 105 1.80 -9.40 14.57
N ASP A 106 2.24 -9.67 13.35
CA ASP A 106 1.52 -10.55 12.42
C ASP A 106 1.19 -11.89 13.10
N PRO A 107 -0.10 -12.29 13.20
CA PRO A 107 -0.48 -13.55 13.84
C PRO A 107 0.18 -14.79 13.24
N LYS A 108 0.55 -14.73 11.95
CA LYS A 108 1.25 -15.83 11.27
C LYS A 108 2.77 -15.70 11.33
N PHE A 109 3.29 -14.59 11.86
CA PHE A 109 4.72 -14.24 11.88
C PHE A 109 5.40 -14.36 10.51
N GLN A 110 4.65 -14.16 9.42
CA GLN A 110 5.18 -14.23 8.05
C GLN A 110 5.76 -12.88 7.62
N THR A 111 5.36 -11.80 8.28
CA THR A 111 5.75 -10.44 7.94
C THR A 111 6.23 -9.68 9.18
N THR A 112 7.11 -8.70 8.97
CA THR A 112 7.56 -7.74 10.00
C THR A 112 6.51 -6.65 10.28
N LEU A 113 5.30 -6.79 9.76
CA LEU A 113 4.25 -5.78 9.88
C LEU A 113 3.60 -5.86 11.26
N ALA A 114 3.30 -4.69 11.82
CA ALA A 114 2.59 -4.56 13.07
C ALA A 114 1.16 -4.07 12.80
N TYR A 115 0.18 -4.85 13.23
CA TYR A 115 -1.23 -4.51 13.10
C TYR A 115 -1.70 -3.68 14.28
N THR A 116 -2.32 -2.53 14.01
CA THR A 116 -2.75 -1.58 15.02
C THR A 116 -4.27 -1.43 15.02
N ARG A 117 -4.81 -1.09 16.19
CA ARG A 117 -6.25 -0.83 16.38
C ARG A 117 -6.62 0.65 16.29
N ILE A 118 -5.61 1.53 16.31
CA ILE A 118 -5.79 2.97 16.28
C ILE A 118 -5.78 3.48 14.83
N THR A 119 -6.78 4.30 14.49
CA THR A 119 -6.89 4.90 13.15
C THR A 119 -5.99 6.12 13.02
N ALA A 120 -5.61 6.46 11.79
CA ALA A 120 -4.81 7.67 11.52
C ALA A 120 -5.48 8.96 12.04
N ASP A 121 -6.81 9.04 12.06
CA ASP A 121 -7.55 10.17 12.63
C ASP A 121 -7.34 10.29 14.14
N LYS A 122 -7.37 9.16 14.86
CA LYS A 122 -7.15 9.14 16.31
C LYS A 122 -5.70 9.47 16.65
N VAL A 123 -4.74 8.90 15.91
CA VAL A 123 -3.31 9.25 16.05
C VAL A 123 -3.13 10.75 15.84
N ARG A 124 -3.73 11.32 14.78
CA ARG A 124 -3.68 12.76 14.53
C ARG A 124 -4.24 13.58 15.68
N ALA A 125 -5.42 13.20 16.18
CA ALA A 125 -6.08 13.92 17.26
C ALA A 125 -5.23 13.92 18.54
N GLN A 126 -4.57 12.81 18.86
CA GLN A 126 -3.66 12.69 20.00
C GLN A 126 -2.39 13.53 19.81
N LEU A 127 -1.76 13.47 18.63
CA LEU A 127 -0.56 14.26 18.32
C LEU A 127 -0.80 15.77 18.41
N LEU A 128 -2.01 16.24 18.09
CA LEU A 128 -2.37 17.66 18.22
C LEU A 128 -2.46 18.15 19.68
N GLN A 129 -2.55 17.23 20.65
CA GLN A 129 -2.54 17.57 22.09
C GLN A 129 -1.13 17.63 22.67
N ILE A 130 -0.10 17.21 21.93
CA ILE A 130 1.28 17.15 22.42
C ILE A 130 1.97 18.48 22.08
N ASP A 131 2.30 19.24 23.12
CA ASP A 131 3.02 20.50 22.99
C ASP A 131 4.44 20.26 22.43
N GLY A 132 4.78 20.99 21.37
CA GLY A 132 6.04 20.87 20.64
C GLY A 132 5.99 20.04 19.37
N VAL A 133 4.97 19.19 19.16
CA VAL A 133 4.80 18.42 17.91
C VAL A 133 3.61 18.91 17.09
N ARG A 134 2.64 19.59 17.74
CA ARG A 134 1.42 20.13 17.11
C ARG A 134 1.64 20.86 15.78
N GLN A 135 2.70 21.66 15.66
CA GLN A 135 3.01 22.44 14.45
C GLN A 135 3.45 21.56 13.27
N ASP A 136 4.03 20.39 13.56
CA ASP A 136 4.55 19.45 12.57
C ASP A 136 3.52 18.39 12.15
N VAL A 137 2.36 18.33 12.82
CA VAL A 137 1.34 17.31 12.58
C VAL A 137 0.69 17.52 11.19
N PRO A 138 0.85 16.58 10.25
CA PRO A 138 0.31 16.76 8.91
C PRO A 138 -1.19 16.36 8.85
N CYS A 139 -1.75 16.38 7.63
CA CYS A 139 -3.12 15.93 7.43
C CYS A 139 -3.25 14.42 7.70
N ARG A 140 -4.49 13.96 7.96
CA ARG A 140 -4.82 12.55 8.20
C ARG A 140 -4.18 11.59 7.19
N GLN A 141 -4.31 11.87 5.89
CA GLN A 141 -3.80 11.00 4.83
C GLN A 141 -2.27 10.85 4.90
N THR A 142 -1.57 11.94 5.23
CA THR A 142 -0.12 11.90 5.42
C THR A 142 0.24 11.04 6.62
N ILE A 143 -0.48 11.16 7.75
CA ILE A 143 -0.28 10.31 8.93
C ILE A 143 -0.50 8.83 8.59
N GLY A 144 -1.55 8.50 7.83
CA GLY A 144 -1.74 7.13 7.35
C GLY A 144 -0.57 6.62 6.51
N THR A 145 0.01 7.49 5.68
CA THR A 145 1.20 7.16 4.87
C THR A 145 2.45 6.99 5.75
N VAL A 146 2.64 7.83 6.76
CA VAL A 146 3.72 7.73 7.75
C VAL A 146 3.62 6.41 8.50
N LEU A 147 2.43 6.07 9.01
CA LEU A 147 2.18 4.80 9.71
C LEU A 147 2.52 3.60 8.81
N ASN A 148 2.09 3.61 7.55
CA ASN A 148 2.41 2.54 6.60
C ASN A 148 3.92 2.39 6.35
N ARG A 149 4.67 3.50 6.27
CA ARG A 149 6.13 3.48 6.11
C ARG A 149 6.86 2.97 7.35
N LEU A 150 6.33 3.27 8.54
CA LEU A 150 6.82 2.75 9.81
C LEU A 150 6.47 1.27 10.05
N GLY A 151 5.71 0.64 9.14
CA GLY A 151 5.35 -0.77 9.21
C GLY A 151 4.03 -1.06 9.94
N TYR A 152 3.27 -0.03 10.30
CA TYR A 152 1.97 -0.18 10.96
C TYR A 152 0.83 -0.31 9.95
N ARG A 153 -0.07 -1.25 10.19
CA ARG A 153 -1.30 -1.44 9.39
C ARG A 153 -2.54 -1.49 10.26
N LEU A 154 -3.56 -0.74 9.89
CA LEU A 154 -4.86 -0.80 10.57
C LEU A 154 -5.51 -2.15 10.32
N ARG A 155 -5.91 -2.85 11.39
CA ARG A 155 -6.72 -4.07 11.29
C ARG A 155 -7.85 -4.03 12.30
N SER A 156 -9.04 -4.40 11.86
CA SER A 156 -10.15 -4.66 12.78
C SER A 156 -9.90 -5.99 13.51
N VAL A 157 -10.27 -6.03 14.79
CA VAL A 157 -10.23 -7.29 15.55
C VAL A 157 -11.36 -8.18 15.04
N LEU A 158 -11.01 -9.34 14.49
CA LEU A 158 -11.97 -10.41 14.29
C LEU A 158 -12.39 -10.90 15.68
N LYS A 159 -13.67 -10.75 16.01
CA LYS A 159 -14.24 -11.35 17.21
C LYS A 159 -14.00 -12.87 17.15
N THR A 160 -13.51 -13.43 18.24
CA THR A 160 -13.41 -14.89 18.41
C THR A 160 -14.81 -15.46 18.25
N LYS A 161 -15.01 -16.33 17.25
CA LYS A 161 -16.24 -17.12 17.16
C LYS A 161 -16.11 -18.21 18.23
N PRO A 162 -16.92 -18.20 19.30
CA PRO A 162 -16.86 -19.25 20.30
C PRO A 162 -17.11 -20.59 19.61
N GLN A 163 -16.26 -21.59 19.87
CA GLN A 163 -16.54 -22.94 19.40
C GLN A 163 -17.81 -23.41 20.11
N LYS A 164 -18.88 -23.59 19.33
CA LYS A 164 -20.11 -24.18 19.80
C LYS A 164 -19.76 -25.60 20.27
N LYS A 165 -19.92 -25.88 21.58
CA LYS A 165 -19.84 -27.26 22.09
C LYS A 165 -20.74 -28.13 21.22
N GLY A 166 -20.19 -29.25 20.73
CA GLY A 166 -20.89 -30.15 19.82
C GLY A 166 -22.27 -30.51 20.36
N SER A 167 -23.23 -30.73 19.46
CA SER A 167 -24.51 -31.31 19.82
C SER A 167 -24.29 -32.55 20.69
N PRO A 168 -25.05 -32.75 21.77
CA PRO A 168 -24.90 -33.94 22.60
C PRO A 168 -24.97 -35.20 21.71
N PRO A 169 -24.16 -36.24 22.00
CA PRO A 169 -24.16 -37.45 21.21
C PRO A 169 -25.58 -37.99 21.15
N PHE A 170 -26.10 -38.15 19.94
CA PHE A 170 -27.35 -38.85 19.70
C PHE A 170 -27.10 -40.30 20.12
N LEU A 171 -27.62 -40.69 21.29
CA LEU A 171 -27.61 -42.09 21.72
C LEU A 171 -28.47 -42.87 20.74
N LEU A 172 -27.81 -43.57 19.81
CA LEU A 172 -28.41 -44.58 18.96
C LEU A 172 -28.67 -45.82 19.83
N GLU A 173 -29.68 -45.76 20.68
CA GLU A 173 -30.34 -46.93 21.23
C GLU A 173 -31.83 -46.77 20.96
N GLY A 174 -32.28 -47.38 19.86
CA GLY A 174 -33.69 -47.53 19.52
C GLY A 174 -34.20 -46.60 18.41
N ASP A 175 -34.91 -47.20 17.44
CA ASP A 175 -35.45 -46.62 16.20
C ASP A 175 -36.59 -45.59 16.40
N TYR A 176 -36.33 -44.52 17.17
CA TYR A 176 -37.28 -43.42 17.33
C TYR A 176 -36.64 -42.07 17.08
N ARG A 177 -37.25 -41.29 16.18
CA ARG A 177 -36.88 -39.89 15.93
C ARG A 177 -37.59 -39.02 16.98
N LEU A 178 -36.88 -38.68 18.04
CA LEU A 178 -37.31 -37.71 19.05
C LEU A 178 -36.87 -36.30 18.64
N TRP A 179 -37.82 -35.38 18.51
CA TRP A 179 -37.55 -33.96 18.34
C TRP A 179 -38.42 -33.16 19.30
N TYR A 180 -37.89 -32.05 19.81
CA TYR A 180 -38.66 -31.13 20.65
C TYR A 180 -39.18 -29.97 19.80
N GLU A 181 -40.42 -29.56 20.06
CA GLU A 181 -41.03 -28.36 19.47
C GLU A 181 -41.19 -27.32 20.58
N ARG A 182 -40.56 -26.14 20.43
CA ARG A 182 -40.68 -25.05 21.41
C ARG A 182 -42.01 -24.31 21.17
N SER A 183 -43.03 -24.62 21.98
CA SER A 183 -44.19 -23.74 22.14
C SER A 183 -44.05 -22.90 23.40
N GLY A 184 -44.47 -21.63 23.36
CA GLY A 184 -44.21 -20.61 24.39
C GLY A 184 -44.75 -20.84 25.81
N VAL A 185 -45.28 -22.03 26.13
CA VAL A 185 -45.84 -22.38 27.46
C VAL A 185 -45.36 -23.77 27.95
N GLY A 186 -44.30 -24.34 27.33
CA GLY A 186 -43.71 -25.61 27.80
C GLY A 186 -43.12 -26.45 26.67
N VAL A 187 -42.22 -27.37 27.04
CA VAL A 187 -41.57 -28.31 26.11
C VAL A 187 -42.42 -29.56 25.98
N ARG A 188 -42.95 -29.84 24.79
CA ARG A 188 -43.60 -31.11 24.46
C ARG A 188 -42.64 -31.98 23.65
N PHE A 189 -42.49 -33.23 24.09
CA PHE A 189 -41.74 -34.25 23.37
C PHE A 189 -42.71 -35.06 22.50
N ARG A 190 -42.40 -35.20 21.20
CA ARG A 190 -43.17 -36.04 20.28
C ARG A 190 -42.26 -37.16 19.75
N THR A 191 -42.79 -38.37 19.72
CA THR A 191 -42.13 -39.56 19.17
C THR A 191 -42.82 -39.97 17.88
N GLN A 192 -42.05 -40.27 16.82
CA GLN A 192 -42.59 -40.84 15.59
C GLN A 192 -41.77 -42.08 15.20
N ALA A 193 -42.44 -43.21 15.02
CA ALA A 193 -41.85 -44.43 14.47
C ALA A 193 -41.68 -44.28 12.95
N LYS A 194 -40.60 -44.87 12.39
CA LYS A 194 -40.25 -44.71 10.97
C LYS A 194 -41.18 -45.42 9.99
N ASP A 195 -41.87 -46.46 10.43
CA ASP A 195 -42.77 -47.23 9.58
C ASP A 195 -44.20 -46.86 9.93
N GLY A 196 -44.92 -46.26 8.96
CA GLY A 196 -46.23 -45.60 9.07
C GLY A 196 -47.36 -46.38 9.78
N GLY A 197 -47.24 -46.55 11.10
CA GLY A 197 -48.19 -47.21 11.99
C GLY A 197 -48.73 -46.25 13.05
N HIS A 198 -50.02 -46.42 13.36
CA HIS A 198 -50.90 -45.55 14.14
C HIS A 198 -50.28 -44.80 15.35
N GLU A 199 -50.61 -43.49 15.40
CA GLU A 199 -50.28 -42.54 16.47
C GLU A 199 -50.93 -42.97 17.81
N GLN A 200 -50.16 -43.58 18.72
CA GLN A 200 -50.61 -43.78 20.10
C GLN A 200 -50.31 -42.53 20.93
N ARG A 201 -51.36 -41.78 21.29
CA ARG A 201 -51.31 -40.74 22.33
C ARG A 201 -51.26 -41.41 23.71
N GLN A 202 -50.06 -41.60 24.26
CA GLN A 202 -49.94 -41.80 25.70
C GLN A 202 -49.85 -40.44 26.40
N GLN A 203 -50.87 -40.13 27.20
CA GLN A 203 -50.80 -39.03 28.15
C GLN A 203 -49.96 -39.53 29.34
N LEU A 204 -48.68 -39.15 29.40
CA LEU A 204 -47.91 -39.29 30.63
C LEU A 204 -48.43 -38.22 31.61
N THR A 205 -49.29 -38.66 32.53
CA THR A 205 -49.65 -37.87 33.72
C THR A 205 -48.40 -37.66 34.55
N ALA A 206 -48.20 -36.41 34.99
CA ALA A 206 -47.06 -36.00 35.79
C ALA A 206 -46.96 -36.85 37.06
N ALA A 207 -45.91 -37.66 37.14
CA ALA A 207 -45.49 -38.25 38.41
C ALA A 207 -44.90 -37.13 39.27
N THR A 208 -45.59 -36.82 40.37
CA THR A 208 -45.15 -35.98 41.46
C THR A 208 -43.79 -36.46 41.95
N VAL A 209 -42.72 -35.70 41.70
CA VAL A 209 -41.46 -35.89 42.42
C VAL A 209 -41.68 -35.34 43.82
N GLY A 210 -41.83 -36.26 44.77
CA GLY A 210 -41.80 -35.95 46.19
C GLY A 210 -40.45 -35.33 46.57
N VAL A 211 -40.52 -34.16 47.17
CA VAL A 211 -39.43 -33.58 47.96
C VAL A 211 -39.34 -34.41 49.24
N VAL A 212 -38.25 -35.16 49.39
CA VAL A 212 -37.83 -35.71 50.68
C VAL A 212 -36.71 -34.82 51.19
N GLY A 213 -36.86 -34.33 52.42
CA GLY A 213 -36.02 -33.33 53.07
C GLY A 213 -34.63 -33.81 53.50
#